data_AF-A0A352FRS6-F1
#
_entry.id   AF-A0A352FRS6-F1
#
_cell.length_a   1.000
_cell.length_b   1.000
_cell.length_c   1.000
_cell.angle_alpha   90.00
_cell.angle_beta   90.00
_cell.angle_gamma   90.00
#
_symmetry.space_group_name_H-M   'P 1'
#
loop_
_entity.id
_entity.type
_entity.pdbx_description
1 polymer ?
#
loop_
_entity_poly.entity_id
_entity_poly.type
_entity_poly.pdbx_seq_one_letter_code
_entity_poly.pdbx_strand_id
1 'polypeptide(L)'
;MIVSWAVGPGFYMCAVGRSRWQRLKRQRIKNNELLPPHLLCHILCQPMNRRVFHLIISSMLISFSLTITARAERLPIRTYTSADGLGSSFVSYLMRDSRGFLWAGTRDGLSRFDGSRFVTYQVGDADAPPGIEQIIETRKGIYWIVTTGGLYRFDPAVPSTNRSGNSDRAVLSVEFAGADRGFLFEDREGSLWSGGDGLYHREEKDKKTDRRKD
;
A
#
# COMPACT_ATOMS: atom_id res chain seq x y z
N MET A 1 -9.01 18.77 52.80
CA MET A 1 -8.24 19.98 53.14
C MET A 1 -6.75 19.67 52.99
N ILE A 2 -6.12 20.37 52.03
CA ILE A 2 -4.73 20.88 51.89
C ILE A 2 -3.78 20.54 53.09
N VAL A 3 -2.51 20.09 52.96
CA VAL A 3 -1.25 20.83 52.63
C VAL A 3 -0.08 19.78 52.64
N SER A 4 0.66 19.52 51.54
CA SER A 4 1.97 20.09 51.06
C SER A 4 3.27 19.43 51.60
N TRP A 5 4.08 18.92 50.64
CA TRP A 5 5.56 18.75 50.43
C TRP A 5 6.56 18.85 51.64
N ALA A 6 7.74 18.19 51.73
CA ALA A 6 8.76 17.84 50.72
C ALA A 6 9.94 16.96 51.28
N VAL A 7 10.69 16.33 50.36
CA VAL A 7 12.13 15.93 50.35
C VAL A 7 12.62 14.62 51.00
N GLY A 8 13.13 13.72 50.15
CA GLY A 8 14.29 12.85 50.45
C GLY A 8 14.32 11.48 49.77
N PRO A 9 15.06 11.27 48.65
CA PRO A 9 15.29 9.94 48.08
C PRO A 9 16.39 9.22 48.89
N GLY A 10 16.32 7.93 49.22
CA GLY A 10 15.67 6.84 48.48
C GLY A 10 16.75 5.88 48.03
N PHE A 11 17.06 4.93 48.90
CA PHE A 11 17.95 3.76 48.75
C PHE A 11 17.91 3.11 47.36
N TYR A 12 19.08 2.80 46.78
CA TYR A 12 19.21 1.75 45.77
C TYR A 12 20.01 0.58 46.36
N MET A 13 19.29 -0.49 46.69
CA MET A 13 19.80 -1.81 47.06
C MET A 13 20.38 -2.50 45.81
N CYS A 14 21.63 -2.95 45.87
CA CYS A 14 22.24 -3.78 44.83
C CYS A 14 22.02 -5.26 45.18
N ALA A 15 21.13 -5.93 44.45
CA ALA A 15 20.91 -7.37 44.56
C ALA A 15 21.76 -8.11 43.51
N VAL A 16 22.93 -8.63 43.92
CA VAL A 16 23.67 -9.64 43.15
C VAL A 16 23.68 -10.95 43.95
N GLY A 17 23.10 -11.98 43.33
CA GLY A 17 22.75 -13.27 43.94
C GLY A 17 23.93 -14.04 44.55
N ARG A 18 23.69 -14.57 45.77
CA ARG A 18 24.65 -15.30 46.62
C ARG A 18 25.08 -16.68 46.11
N SER A 19 24.55 -17.19 44.99
CA SER A 19 24.66 -18.62 44.65
C SER A 19 25.88 -19.02 43.81
N ARG A 20 26.63 -18.08 43.23
CA ARG A 20 27.82 -18.39 42.41
C ARG A 20 29.16 -18.25 43.17
N TRP A 21 29.11 -17.72 44.40
CA TRP A 21 30.28 -17.40 45.23
C TRP A 21 30.77 -18.53 46.14
N GLN A 22 30.01 -19.61 46.31
CA GLN A 22 30.41 -20.74 47.19
C GLN A 22 31.18 -21.86 46.48
N ARG A 23 31.27 -21.87 45.15
CA ARG A 23 31.94 -22.95 44.39
C ARG A 23 33.39 -22.66 43.98
N LEU A 24 33.90 -21.45 44.24
CA LEU A 24 35.27 -21.03 43.90
C LEU A 24 36.22 -20.88 45.10
N LYS A 25 35.80 -21.22 46.33
CA LYS A 25 36.65 -21.17 47.53
C LYS A 25 37.23 -22.52 47.99
N ARG A 26 36.99 -23.62 47.27
CA ARG A 26 37.49 -24.98 47.64
C ARG A 26 38.64 -25.51 46.79
N GLN A 27 39.16 -24.74 45.85
CA GLN A 27 40.40 -25.08 45.16
C GLN A 27 41.30 -23.86 45.13
N ARG A 28 42.56 -24.08 45.51
CA ARG A 28 43.68 -23.14 45.44
C ARG A 28 43.94 -22.28 46.68
N ILE A 29 43.91 -22.92 47.85
CA ILE A 29 44.99 -22.71 48.84
C ILE A 29 46.19 -23.50 48.31
N LYS A 30 47.03 -22.88 47.49
CA LYS A 30 48.37 -23.29 47.04
C LYS A 30 48.75 -22.33 45.91
N ASN A 31 49.18 -21.14 46.31
CA ASN A 31 50.13 -20.25 45.65
C ASN A 31 49.84 -18.82 46.13
N ASN A 32 50.86 -18.27 46.74
CA ASN A 32 50.85 -17.20 47.70
C ASN A 32 50.91 -15.84 47.02
N GLU A 33 49.88 -15.46 46.26
CA GLU A 33 49.73 -14.09 45.76
C GLU A 33 48.25 -13.70 45.68
N LEU A 34 47.75 -13.02 46.70
CA LEU A 34 46.49 -12.28 46.64
C LEU A 34 46.60 -11.06 47.55
N LEU A 35 46.55 -9.89 46.91
CA LEU A 35 46.31 -8.60 47.54
C LEU A 35 45.07 -8.70 48.46
N PRO A 36 45.06 -7.96 49.58
CA PRO A 36 44.04 -8.13 50.59
C PRO A 36 42.64 -7.64 50.13
N PRO A 37 41.55 -8.24 50.65
CA PRO A 37 40.18 -8.07 50.12
C PRO A 37 39.60 -6.65 50.25
N HIS A 38 40.28 -5.72 50.91
CA HIS A 38 39.86 -4.32 51.02
C HIS A 38 40.18 -3.47 49.79
N LEU A 39 41.14 -3.87 48.95
CA LEU A 39 41.55 -3.11 47.75
C LEU A 39 40.62 -3.32 46.55
N LEU A 40 39.95 -4.47 46.44
CA LEU A 40 38.97 -4.75 45.38
C LEU A 40 37.64 -3.99 45.59
N CYS A 41 37.34 -3.58 46.82
CA CYS A 41 36.11 -2.83 47.13
C CYS A 41 36.20 -1.35 46.71
N HIS A 42 37.40 -0.75 46.77
CA HIS A 42 37.60 0.67 46.44
C HIS A 42 37.62 0.96 44.94
N ILE A 43 38.02 0.00 44.10
CA ILE A 43 38.12 0.19 42.64
C ILE A 43 36.74 0.10 41.98
N LEU A 44 35.78 -0.60 42.59
CA LEU A 44 34.42 -0.78 42.06
C LEU A 44 33.39 0.20 42.63
N CYS A 45 33.76 1.08 43.57
CA CYS A 45 32.82 1.91 44.32
C CYS A 45 33.28 3.38 44.49
N GLN A 46 33.76 4.01 43.42
CA GLN A 46 33.94 5.47 43.39
C GLN A 46 32.65 6.10 42.82
N PRO A 47 31.92 6.95 43.58
CA PRO A 47 30.75 7.63 43.04
C PRO A 47 31.20 8.56 41.92
N MET A 48 30.75 8.28 40.70
CA MET A 48 31.06 9.08 39.52
C MET A 48 30.73 10.56 39.79
N ASN A 49 31.71 11.45 39.63
CA ASN A 49 31.57 12.88 39.89
C ASN A 49 30.36 13.45 39.13
N ARG A 50 29.47 14.15 39.84
CA ARG A 50 28.22 14.71 39.28
C ARG A 50 28.47 15.53 38.01
N ARG A 51 29.60 16.24 37.92
CA ARG A 51 30.00 16.99 36.71
C ARG A 51 30.31 16.07 35.51
N VAL A 52 30.97 14.94 35.74
CA VAL A 52 31.31 13.95 34.71
C VAL A 52 30.06 13.24 34.19
N PHE A 53 29.11 12.91 35.07
CA PHE A 53 27.83 12.33 34.67
C PHE A 53 27.01 13.26 33.77
N HIS A 54 26.92 14.56 34.10
CA HIS A 54 26.24 15.54 33.26
C HIS A 54 26.93 15.74 31.90
N LEU A 55 28.26 15.66 31.83
CA LEU A 55 29.00 15.72 30.56
C LEU A 55 28.74 14.50 29.67
N ILE A 56 28.67 13.29 30.24
CA ILE A 56 28.34 12.07 29.49
C ILE A 56 26.91 12.13 28.96
N ILE A 57 25.94 12.54 29.79
CA ILE A 57 24.54 12.69 29.34
C ILE A 57 24.44 13.75 28.24
N SER A 58 25.09 14.90 28.40
CA SER A 58 25.10 15.95 27.38
C SER A 58 25.68 15.44 26.06
N SER A 59 26.80 14.73 26.11
CA SER A 59 27.43 14.11 24.93
C SER A 59 26.52 13.06 24.26
N MET A 60 25.86 12.22 25.06
CA MET A 60 24.90 11.24 24.56
C MET A 60 23.67 11.90 23.92
N LEU A 61 23.16 12.98 24.52
CA LEU A 61 22.02 13.75 23.98
C LEU A 61 22.37 14.50 22.70
N ILE A 62 23.58 15.08 22.60
CA ILE A 62 24.07 15.73 21.39
C ILE A 62 24.24 14.70 20.27
N SER A 63 24.85 13.55 20.56
CA SER A 63 25.01 12.44 19.61
C SER A 63 23.67 11.87 19.15
N PHE A 64 22.70 11.75 20.06
CA PHE A 64 21.35 11.28 19.76
C PHE A 64 20.54 12.31 18.95
N SER A 65 20.77 13.60 19.17
CA SER A 65 20.12 14.68 18.40
C SER A 65 20.68 14.79 16.97
N LEU A 66 21.97 14.48 16.78
CA LEU A 66 22.63 14.50 15.46
C LEU A 66 22.27 13.29 14.58
N THR A 67 21.73 12.20 15.15
CA THR A 67 21.33 10.99 14.38
C THR A 67 19.87 10.97 13.94
N ILE A 68 19.01 11.85 14.48
CA ILE A 68 17.59 11.93 14.10
C ILE A 68 17.41 13.01 13.02
N THR A 69 18.04 12.81 11.86
CA THR A 69 17.54 13.42 10.62
C THR A 69 16.67 12.39 9.92
N ALA A 70 15.40 12.30 10.32
CA ALA A 70 14.41 11.58 9.55
C ALA A 70 14.25 12.30 8.20
N ARG A 71 14.83 11.73 7.13
CA ARG A 71 14.65 12.27 5.78
C ARG A 71 13.31 11.74 5.27
N ALA A 72 12.28 12.59 5.30
CA ALA A 72 11.04 12.31 4.60
C ALA A 72 11.32 12.38 3.09
N GLU A 73 11.58 11.22 2.47
CA GLU A 73 11.74 11.16 1.02
C GLU A 73 10.38 11.40 0.37
N ARG A 74 10.25 12.49 -0.38
CA ARG A 74 9.07 12.71 -1.22
C ARG A 74 9.25 11.92 -2.50
N LEU A 75 8.40 10.91 -2.71
CA LEU A 75 8.34 10.24 -4.00
C LEU A 75 8.02 11.27 -5.10
N PRO A 76 8.74 11.25 -6.23
CA PRO A 76 8.46 12.17 -7.32
C PRO A 76 7.04 11.91 -7.85
N ILE A 77 6.21 12.94 -7.85
CA ILE A 77 4.87 12.91 -8.44
C ILE A 77 5.01 13.36 -9.88
N ARG A 78 4.52 12.55 -10.81
CA ARG A 78 4.38 12.92 -12.22
C ARG A 78 2.91 13.14 -12.54
N THR A 79 2.63 14.26 -13.19
CA THR A 79 1.28 14.62 -13.65
C THR A 79 1.14 14.25 -15.12
N TYR A 80 -0.01 13.67 -15.47
CA TYR A 80 -0.39 13.39 -16.85
C TYR A 80 -1.64 14.18 -17.21
N THR A 81 -1.69 14.67 -18.44
CA THR A 81 -2.74 15.54 -18.96
C THR A 81 -3.20 15.05 -20.33
N SER A 82 -4.16 15.77 -20.93
CA SER A 82 -4.56 15.50 -22.31
C SER A 82 -3.42 15.67 -23.33
N ALA A 83 -2.39 16.45 -23.02
CA ALA A 83 -1.17 16.53 -23.85
C ALA A 83 -0.38 15.20 -23.87
N ASP A 84 -0.55 14.36 -22.85
CA ASP A 84 0.07 13.02 -22.75
C ASP A 84 -0.84 11.91 -23.33
N GLY A 85 -1.98 12.28 -23.92
CA GLY A 85 -2.96 11.38 -24.53
C GLY A 85 -4.10 10.95 -23.60
N LEU A 86 -4.20 11.50 -22.38
CA LEU A 86 -5.29 11.21 -21.44
C LEU A 86 -6.60 11.83 -21.95
N GLY A 87 -7.67 11.04 -22.01
CA GLY A 87 -8.94 11.47 -22.60
C GLY A 87 -9.54 12.70 -21.93
N SER A 88 -9.47 12.80 -20.60
CA SER A 88 -9.97 13.95 -19.85
C SER A 88 -9.20 14.11 -18.54
N SER A 89 -9.11 15.34 -18.02
CA SER A 89 -8.65 15.59 -16.64
C SER A 89 -9.61 15.02 -15.60
N PHE A 90 -10.86 14.72 -15.99
CA PHE A 90 -11.82 14.02 -15.15
C PHE A 90 -11.65 12.50 -15.33
N VAL A 91 -11.04 11.87 -14.33
CA VAL A 91 -10.83 10.42 -14.25
C VAL A 91 -11.81 9.85 -13.21
N SER A 92 -12.76 9.02 -13.65
CA SER A 92 -13.78 8.39 -12.80
C SER A 92 -13.31 7.07 -12.20
N TYR A 93 -12.39 6.37 -12.88
CA TYR A 93 -11.99 5.01 -12.51
C TYR A 93 -10.56 4.71 -12.95
N LEU A 94 -9.85 3.87 -12.18
CA LEU A 94 -8.51 3.39 -12.48
C LEU A 94 -8.39 1.90 -12.20
N MET A 95 -7.78 1.15 -13.12
CA MET A 95 -7.52 -0.28 -12.97
C MET A 95 -6.24 -0.67 -13.70
N ARG A 96 -5.39 -1.45 -13.04
CA ARG A 96 -4.25 -2.10 -13.68
C ARG A 96 -4.68 -3.48 -14.16
N ASP A 97 -4.37 -3.82 -15.41
CA ASP A 97 -4.62 -5.15 -15.95
C ASP A 97 -3.46 -6.12 -15.67
N SER A 98 -3.73 -7.41 -15.90
CA SER A 98 -2.79 -8.53 -15.73
C SER A 98 -1.54 -8.41 -16.59
N ARG A 99 -1.61 -7.63 -17.68
CA ARG A 99 -0.51 -7.37 -18.63
C ARG A 99 0.32 -6.14 -18.23
N GLY A 100 -0.08 -5.44 -17.18
CA GLY A 100 0.62 -4.28 -16.65
C GLY A 100 0.17 -2.94 -17.23
N PHE A 101 -0.82 -2.90 -18.12
CA PHE A 101 -1.39 -1.64 -18.59
C PHE A 101 -2.25 -1.01 -17.49
N LEU A 102 -2.20 0.31 -17.38
CA LEU A 102 -3.11 1.06 -16.53
C LEU A 102 -4.25 1.62 -17.38
N TRP A 103 -5.47 1.28 -17.02
CA TRP A 103 -6.69 1.76 -17.64
C TRP A 103 -7.31 2.85 -16.78
N ALA A 104 -7.71 3.94 -17.41
CA ALA A 104 -8.36 5.09 -16.79
C ALA A 104 -9.70 5.35 -17.49
N GLY A 105 -10.79 5.27 -16.73
CA GLY A 105 -12.10 5.74 -17.18
C GLY A 105 -12.11 7.26 -17.17
N THR A 106 -12.30 7.87 -18.34
CA THR A 106 -12.32 9.34 -18.50
C THR A 106 -13.64 9.78 -19.13
N ARG A 107 -13.93 11.08 -19.07
CA ARG A 107 -15.13 11.64 -19.72
C ARG A 107 -15.15 11.44 -21.23
N ASP A 108 -13.97 11.36 -21.86
CA ASP A 108 -13.80 11.23 -23.31
C ASP A 108 -13.49 9.78 -23.73
N GLY A 109 -13.86 8.81 -22.88
CA GLY A 109 -13.68 7.39 -23.14
C GLY A 109 -12.64 6.73 -22.24
N LEU A 110 -12.13 5.60 -22.68
CA LEU A 110 -11.27 4.71 -21.89
C LEU A 110 -9.81 4.91 -22.29
N SER A 111 -8.99 5.47 -21.40
CA SER A 111 -7.57 5.71 -21.65
C SER A 111 -6.72 4.55 -21.15
N ARG A 112 -5.79 4.04 -21.97
CA ARG A 112 -4.81 3.02 -21.59
C ARG A 112 -3.40 3.59 -21.57
N PHE A 113 -2.68 3.37 -20.49
CA PHE A 113 -1.29 3.76 -20.29
C PHE A 113 -0.36 2.56 -20.43
N ASP A 114 0.68 2.70 -21.24
CA ASP A 114 1.69 1.66 -21.49
C ASP A 114 2.97 1.81 -20.66
N GLY A 115 3.02 2.79 -19.75
CA GLY A 115 4.22 3.16 -19.00
C GLY A 115 4.91 4.42 -19.55
N SER A 116 4.58 4.81 -20.78
CA SER A 116 5.15 5.99 -21.44
C SER A 116 4.10 7.04 -21.80
N ARG A 117 2.97 6.63 -22.39
CA ARG A 117 1.92 7.51 -22.91
C ARG A 117 0.53 6.90 -22.73
N PHE A 118 -0.49 7.75 -22.79
CA PHE A 118 -1.88 7.31 -22.86
C PHE A 118 -2.35 7.17 -24.31
N VAL A 119 -3.17 6.16 -24.57
CA VAL A 119 -4.00 6.05 -25.77
C VAL A 119 -5.44 6.03 -25.33
N THR A 120 -6.25 6.98 -25.80
CA THR A 120 -7.67 7.05 -25.47
C THR A 120 -8.49 6.34 -26.52
N TYR A 121 -9.30 5.39 -26.07
CA TYR A 121 -10.23 4.65 -26.91
C TYR A 121 -11.67 5.10 -26.69
N GLN A 122 -12.41 5.19 -27.79
CA GLN A 122 -13.85 5.34 -27.73
C GLN A 122 -14.51 3.98 -27.50
N VAL A 123 -15.47 3.94 -26.59
CA VAL A 123 -16.24 2.74 -26.24
C VAL A 123 -17.71 3.05 -26.50
N GLY A 124 -18.40 2.24 -27.30
CA GLY A 124 -19.78 2.48 -27.68
C GLY A 124 -19.93 3.47 -28.83
N ASP A 125 -20.95 4.33 -28.78
CA ASP A 125 -21.28 5.26 -29.85
C ASP A 125 -20.18 6.33 -30.06
N ALA A 126 -19.87 6.60 -31.33
CA ALA A 126 -18.88 7.59 -31.74
C ALA A 126 -19.39 9.03 -31.53
N ASP A 127 -20.69 9.26 -31.67
CA ASP A 127 -21.27 10.61 -31.65
C ASP A 127 -21.54 11.11 -30.22
N ALA A 128 -21.83 10.18 -29.31
CA ALA A 128 -22.08 10.46 -27.89
C ALA A 128 -21.37 9.41 -27.01
N PRO A 129 -20.06 9.57 -26.75
CA PRO A 129 -19.33 8.60 -25.95
C PRO A 129 -19.94 8.52 -24.54
N PRO A 130 -20.35 7.33 -24.09
CA PRO A 130 -20.86 7.16 -22.75
C PRO A 130 -19.72 7.33 -21.72
N GLY A 131 -20.04 7.92 -20.57
CA GLY A 131 -19.12 7.97 -19.45
C GLY A 131 -18.75 6.57 -18.96
N ILE A 132 -17.47 6.35 -18.66
CA ILE A 132 -16.97 5.08 -18.12
C ILE A 132 -17.21 5.04 -16.61
N GLU A 133 -17.98 4.06 -16.16
CA GLU A 133 -18.32 3.86 -14.74
C GLU A 133 -17.38 2.84 -14.08
N GLN A 134 -17.06 1.75 -14.79
CA GLN A 134 -16.16 0.71 -14.29
C GLN A 134 -15.51 -0.06 -15.43
N ILE A 135 -14.30 -0.56 -15.21
CA ILE A 135 -13.69 -1.62 -16.01
C ILE A 135 -13.20 -2.73 -15.10
N ILE A 136 -13.46 -3.98 -15.46
CA ILE A 136 -12.86 -5.14 -14.80
C ILE A 136 -12.25 -6.06 -15.85
N GLU A 137 -11.14 -6.69 -15.51
CA GLU A 137 -10.59 -7.82 -16.24
C GLU A 137 -10.98 -9.10 -15.49
N THR A 138 -11.58 -10.06 -16.20
CA THR A 138 -11.84 -11.37 -15.64
C THR A 138 -10.58 -12.22 -15.66
N ARG A 139 -10.56 -13.31 -14.88
CA ARG A 139 -9.48 -14.31 -14.89
C ARG A 139 -9.24 -14.94 -16.26
N LYS A 140 -10.23 -14.87 -17.15
CA LYS A 140 -10.13 -15.32 -18.55
C LYS A 140 -9.45 -14.30 -19.46
N GLY A 141 -9.04 -13.13 -18.94
CA GLY A 141 -8.47 -12.04 -19.72
C GLY A 141 -9.49 -11.22 -20.53
N ILE A 142 -10.78 -11.38 -20.22
CA ILE A 142 -11.87 -10.64 -20.87
C ILE A 142 -12.17 -9.40 -20.06
N TYR A 143 -12.32 -8.26 -20.73
CA TYR A 143 -12.63 -7.00 -20.10
C TYR A 143 -14.14 -6.75 -20.17
N TRP A 144 -14.72 -6.36 -19.05
CA TRP A 144 -16.07 -5.84 -18.98
C TRP A 144 -16.00 -4.37 -18.66
N ILE A 145 -16.68 -3.56 -19.49
CA ILE A 145 -16.66 -2.10 -19.40
C ILE A 145 -18.10 -1.65 -19.15
N VAL A 146 -18.35 -1.19 -17.94
CA VAL A 146 -19.62 -0.58 -17.55
C VAL A 146 -19.56 0.88 -17.95
N THR A 147 -20.53 1.30 -18.75
CA THR A 147 -20.67 2.68 -19.18
C THR A 147 -22.07 3.20 -18.86
N THR A 148 -22.23 4.52 -18.92
CA THR A 148 -23.55 5.14 -18.81
C THR A 148 -24.53 4.70 -19.91
N GLY A 149 -24.03 4.21 -21.05
CA GLY A 149 -24.81 3.69 -22.17
C GLY A 149 -25.04 2.17 -22.13
N GLY A 150 -24.61 1.50 -21.08
CA GLY A 150 -24.74 0.05 -20.91
C GLY A 150 -23.39 -0.66 -20.79
N LEU A 151 -23.45 -1.98 -20.88
CA LEU A 151 -22.35 -2.89 -20.63
C LEU A 151 -21.71 -3.38 -21.92
N TYR A 152 -20.38 -3.30 -21.98
CA TYR A 152 -19.59 -3.71 -23.12
C TYR A 152 -18.59 -4.80 -22.73
N ARG A 153 -18.35 -5.72 -23.65
CA ARG A 153 -17.35 -6.80 -23.55
C ARG A 153 -16.21 -6.51 -24.51
N PHE A 154 -14.97 -6.57 -24.02
CA PHE A 154 -13.77 -6.45 -24.83
C PHE A 154 -12.91 -7.70 -24.66
N ASP A 155 -12.69 -8.39 -25.78
CA ASP A 155 -11.83 -9.56 -25.84
C ASP A 155 -10.55 -9.18 -26.60
N PRO A 156 -9.39 -9.07 -25.92
CA PRO A 156 -8.15 -8.68 -26.57
C PRO A 156 -7.62 -9.77 -27.52
N ALA A 157 -8.10 -11.01 -27.43
CA ALA A 157 -7.69 -12.09 -28.33
C ALA A 157 -8.43 -12.03 -29.68
N VAL A 158 -9.57 -11.34 -29.73
CA VAL A 158 -10.34 -11.17 -30.96
C VAL A 158 -9.78 -9.98 -31.74
N PRO A 159 -9.33 -10.17 -33.00
CA PRO A 159 -8.86 -9.06 -33.84
C PRO A 159 -9.97 -8.03 -34.01
N SER A 160 -9.62 -6.76 -33.88
CA SER A 160 -10.56 -5.67 -34.09
C SER A 160 -11.06 -5.69 -35.53
N THR A 161 -12.36 -5.88 -35.73
CA THR A 161 -12.97 -5.58 -37.05
C THR A 161 -13.06 -4.07 -37.14
N ASN A 162 -12.41 -3.47 -38.14
CA ASN A 162 -12.35 -2.02 -38.30
C ASN A 162 -13.76 -1.43 -38.46
N ARG A 163 -14.40 -1.06 -37.34
CA ARG A 163 -15.43 -0.02 -37.31
C ARG A 163 -14.70 1.32 -37.23
N SER A 164 -14.12 1.71 -38.37
CA SER A 164 -13.75 3.11 -38.57
C SER A 164 -15.05 3.90 -38.64
N GLY A 165 -15.53 4.36 -37.48
CA GLY A 165 -16.31 5.60 -37.46
C GLY A 165 -15.44 6.69 -38.08
N ASN A 166 -16.07 7.74 -38.61
CA ASN A 166 -15.39 8.85 -39.28
C ASN A 166 -14.57 9.74 -38.32
N SER A 167 -14.02 9.16 -37.24
CA SER A 167 -13.35 9.86 -36.15
C SER A 167 -11.86 9.53 -36.14
N ASP A 168 -11.02 10.54 -35.90
CA ASP A 168 -9.56 10.41 -35.75
C ASP A 168 -9.13 9.62 -34.49
N ARG A 169 -10.08 9.05 -33.73
CA ARG A 169 -9.83 8.40 -32.44
C ARG A 169 -9.76 6.89 -32.60
N ALA A 170 -8.87 6.25 -31.84
CA ALA A 170 -8.79 4.81 -31.78
C ALA A 170 -10.11 4.24 -31.23
N VAL A 171 -10.71 3.30 -31.95
CA VAL A 171 -11.94 2.61 -31.50
C VAL A 171 -11.53 1.30 -30.85
N LEU A 172 -11.97 1.05 -29.62
CA LEU A 172 -11.80 -0.26 -29.00
C LEU A 172 -12.85 -1.20 -29.60
N SER A 173 -12.43 -2.36 -30.09
CA SER A 173 -13.34 -3.37 -30.64
C SER A 173 -14.13 -4.05 -29.53
N VAL A 174 -15.20 -3.38 -29.09
CA VAL A 174 -16.08 -3.84 -28.02
C VAL A 174 -17.39 -4.40 -28.59
N GLU A 175 -17.94 -5.40 -27.91
CA GLU A 175 -19.28 -5.94 -28.18
C GLU A 175 -20.26 -5.43 -27.12
N PHE A 176 -21.43 -4.96 -27.55
CA PHE A 176 -22.50 -4.59 -26.61
C PHE A 176 -23.09 -5.84 -25.96
N ALA A 177 -23.07 -5.89 -24.63
CA ALA A 177 -23.45 -7.05 -23.83
C ALA A 177 -24.72 -6.83 -22.99
N GLY A 178 -25.39 -5.68 -23.14
CA GLY A 178 -26.68 -5.37 -22.53
C GLY A 178 -26.79 -3.93 -22.03
N ALA A 179 -28.02 -3.46 -21.84
CA ALA A 179 -28.30 -2.12 -21.31
C ALA A 179 -28.09 -2.02 -19.79
N ASP A 180 -27.63 -3.09 -19.17
CA ASP A 180 -27.51 -3.20 -17.74
C ASP A 180 -26.50 -2.21 -17.16
N ARG A 181 -26.84 -1.64 -16.01
CA ARG A 181 -26.01 -0.66 -15.28
C ARG A 181 -25.68 -1.19 -13.89
N GLY A 182 -24.67 -0.58 -13.28
CA GLY A 182 -24.20 -0.94 -11.94
C GLY A 182 -22.83 -1.63 -11.94
N PHE A 183 -22.37 -2.01 -10.76
CA PHE A 183 -21.01 -2.52 -10.57
C PHE A 183 -20.91 -4.00 -10.92
N LEU A 184 -19.79 -4.39 -11.52
CA LEU A 184 -19.43 -5.76 -11.80
C LEU A 184 -18.31 -6.23 -10.87
N PHE A 185 -18.39 -7.51 -10.52
CA PHE A 185 -17.41 -8.18 -9.69
C PHE A 185 -17.29 -9.65 -10.11
N GLU A 186 -16.07 -10.14 -10.29
CA GLU A 186 -15.81 -11.58 -10.47
C GLU A 186 -15.39 -12.17 -9.12
N ASP A 187 -16.04 -13.25 -8.71
CA ASP A 187 -15.71 -13.93 -7.46
C ASP A 187 -14.51 -14.88 -7.59
N ARG A 188 -14.29 -15.68 -6.54
CA ARG A 188 -13.15 -16.61 -6.50
C ARG A 188 -13.34 -17.85 -7.37
N GLU A 189 -14.54 -18.17 -7.77
CA GLU A 189 -14.89 -19.33 -8.60
C GLU A 189 -14.94 -18.94 -10.08
N GLY A 190 -14.89 -17.64 -10.38
CA GLY A 190 -14.95 -17.09 -11.74
C GLY A 190 -16.37 -16.71 -12.15
N SER A 191 -17.31 -16.69 -11.22
CA SER A 191 -18.68 -16.25 -11.46
C SER A 191 -18.74 -14.73 -11.45
N LEU A 192 -19.49 -14.19 -12.42
CA LEU A 192 -19.64 -12.76 -12.59
C LEU A 192 -20.92 -12.28 -11.89
N TRP A 193 -20.76 -11.31 -11.02
CA TRP A 193 -21.82 -10.70 -10.23
C TRP A 193 -22.03 -9.27 -10.67
N SER A 194 -23.29 -8.85 -10.77
CA SER A 194 -23.65 -7.46 -11.01
C SER A 194 -24.51 -6.92 -9.88
N GLY A 195 -24.12 -5.78 -9.31
CA GLY A 195 -24.89 -5.04 -8.32
C GLY A 195 -25.52 -3.78 -8.91
N GLY A 196 -26.72 -3.45 -8.47
CA GLY A 196 -27.48 -2.27 -8.85
C GLY A 196 -28.70 -2.15 -7.93
N ASP A 197 -29.91 -2.23 -8.50
CA ASP A 197 -31.15 -2.32 -7.73
C ASP A 197 -31.32 -3.66 -6.96
N GLY A 198 -30.38 -4.59 -7.17
CA GLY A 198 -30.25 -5.87 -6.49
C GLY A 198 -28.89 -6.49 -6.78
N LEU A 199 -28.68 -7.69 -6.25
CA LEU A 199 -27.54 -8.53 -6.61
C LEU A 199 -28.01 -9.57 -7.64
N TYR A 200 -27.28 -9.67 -8.74
CA TYR A 200 -27.58 -10.62 -9.81
C TYR A 200 -26.35 -11.45 -10.14
N HIS A 201 -26.57 -12.73 -10.32
CA HIS A 201 -25.60 -13.65 -10.87
C HIS A 201 -25.71 -13.64 -12.40
N ARG A 202 -24.57 -13.51 -13.10
CA ARG A 202 -24.53 -13.38 -14.56
C ARG A 202 -24.01 -14.67 -15.19
N GLU A 203 -24.88 -15.30 -15.97
CA GLU A 203 -24.54 -16.50 -16.75
C GLU A 203 -24.24 -16.11 -18.21
N GLU A 204 -23.14 -16.62 -18.74
CA GLU A 204 -22.76 -16.45 -20.14
C GLU A 204 -23.36 -17.60 -20.96
N LYS A 205 -24.36 -17.32 -21.81
CA LYS A 205 -24.98 -18.29 -22.73
C LYS A 205 -24.91 -17.81 -24.17
N ASP A 206 -24.13 -18.47 -25.01
CA ASP A 206 -24.08 -18.23 -26.46
C ASP A 206 -23.89 -16.76 -26.87
N LYS A 207 -22.88 -16.09 -26.30
CA LYS A 207 -22.55 -14.65 -26.49
C LYS A 207 -23.63 -13.66 -26.04
N LYS A 208 -24.80 -14.15 -25.60
CA LYS A 208 -25.82 -13.36 -24.93
C LYS A 208 -25.63 -13.52 -23.44
N THR A 209 -25.67 -12.43 -22.71
CA THR A 209 -25.53 -12.51 -21.26
C THR A 209 -26.90 -12.37 -20.63
N ASP A 210 -27.24 -13.33 -19.77
CA ASP A 210 -28.48 -13.33 -19.01
C ASP A 210 -28.17 -13.12 -17.53
N ARG A 211 -29.09 -12.51 -16.80
CA ARG A 211 -28.94 -12.24 -15.37
C ARG A 211 -30.02 -12.98 -14.61
N ARG A 212 -29.59 -13.76 -13.63
CA ARG A 212 -30.49 -14.37 -12.66
C ARG A 212 -30.44 -13.54 -11.38
N LYS A 213 -31.62 -13.17 -10.87
CA LYS A 213 -31.74 -12.56 -9.55
C LYS A 213 -31.64 -13.67 -8.51
N ASP A 214 -30.84 -13.42 -7.49
CA ASP A 214 -30.70 -14.29 -6.33
C ASP A 214 -31.67 -13.92 -5.21
#